data_AF-A0A8K0UEK8-F1
#
_entry.id   AF-A0A8K0UEK8-F1
#
_cell.length_a   1.000
_cell.length_b   1.000
_cell.length_c   1.000
_cell.angle_alpha   90.00
_cell.angle_beta   90.00
_cell.angle_gamma   90.00
#
_symmetry.space_group_name_H-M   'P 1'
#
loop_
_entity.id
_entity.type
_entity.pdbx_description
1 polymer ?
#
loop_
_entity_poly.entity_id
_entity_poly.type
_entity_poly.pdbx_seq_one_letter_code
_entity_poly.pdbx_strand_id
1 'polypeptide(L)'
;MPSQQRDSRILNLEGLLTAIKDDAEGLSISDTAKSGTTVGLGTLSGRALAAFGGIALRGVENVNIRLRLRSIASQMKQHEDGNIPMPVVADLLELQRVGLYSDAVRNKAWVLIVELLYAGQWSKISDVVFQWPVVELQLFLRELAAYKITGWTLMPRPDIPTSHRAAKLNDAFCNIILEILKAEPFVVHDIINLRDMLWLQGSNIQDVNLGRATLTESFSVYFDRLTPPEQDVHNTDPELYTVMLQYLATGRVEYTRLVVEYIIDRLRSILSQATFNIPIDTARRDPQSIVTLLDFVYHFSARSRHGISSMKAT
;
A
#
# COMPACT_ATOMS: atom_id res chain seq x y z
N MET A 1 20.60 7.09 21.91
CA MET A 1 20.85 5.97 20.98
C MET A 1 19.78 5.77 19.88
N PRO A 2 19.27 6.80 19.16
CA PRO A 2 18.31 6.59 18.06
C PRO A 2 18.91 6.47 16.63
N SER A 3 20.19 6.79 16.40
CA SER A 3 20.78 6.86 15.05
C SER A 3 21.03 5.48 14.41
N GLN A 4 21.71 4.57 15.11
CA GLN A 4 22.00 3.22 14.58
C GLN A 4 20.74 2.40 14.24
N GLN A 5 19.63 2.66 14.94
CA GLN A 5 18.36 1.99 14.67
C GLN A 5 17.64 2.59 13.46
N ARG A 6 17.93 3.83 13.07
CA ARG A 6 17.37 4.44 11.86
C ARG A 6 18.08 3.91 10.61
N ASP A 7 19.39 3.75 10.67
CA ASP A 7 20.19 3.30 9.53
C ASP A 7 19.88 1.84 9.16
N SER A 8 19.67 0.97 10.15
CA SER A 8 19.24 -0.42 9.90
C SER A 8 17.82 -0.54 9.31
N ARG A 9 16.93 0.43 9.55
CA ARG A 9 15.58 0.49 8.95
C ARG A 9 15.65 0.80 7.46
N ILE A 10 16.44 1.81 7.12
CA ILE A 10 16.61 2.24 5.73
C ILE A 10 17.18 1.08 4.91
N LEU A 11 18.19 0.37 5.44
CA LEU A 11 18.80 -0.77 4.78
C LEU A 11 17.83 -1.94 4.52
N ASN A 12 16.95 -2.28 5.47
CA ASN A 12 15.96 -3.35 5.27
C ASN A 12 14.88 -2.97 4.24
N LEU A 13 14.50 -1.69 4.17
CA LEU A 13 13.45 -1.20 3.27
C LEU A 13 13.98 -0.96 1.86
N GLU A 14 15.21 -0.50 1.71
CA GLU A 14 15.92 -0.50 0.43
C GLU A 14 16.06 -1.93 -0.12
N GLY A 15 16.30 -2.92 0.77
CA GLY A 15 16.26 -4.33 0.41
C GLY A 15 14.90 -4.78 -0.13
N LEU A 16 13.79 -4.31 0.44
CA LEU A 16 12.43 -4.63 -0.04
C LEU A 16 12.15 -4.03 -1.42
N LEU A 17 12.51 -2.76 -1.64
CA LEU A 17 12.38 -2.12 -2.96
C LEU A 17 13.27 -2.80 -4.01
N THR A 18 14.47 -3.24 -3.60
CA THR A 18 15.37 -4.01 -4.47
C THR A 18 14.78 -5.38 -4.80
N ALA A 19 14.19 -6.09 -3.84
CA ALA A 19 13.53 -7.37 -4.09
C ALA A 19 12.33 -7.24 -5.06
N ILE A 20 11.53 -6.18 -4.93
CA ILE A 20 10.44 -5.89 -5.90
C ILE A 20 11.01 -5.68 -7.30
N LYS A 21 12.14 -4.98 -7.40
CA LYS A 21 12.82 -4.75 -8.68
C LYS A 21 13.33 -6.05 -9.29
N ASP A 22 14.00 -6.89 -8.49
CA ASP A 22 14.52 -8.18 -8.93
C ASP A 22 13.38 -9.11 -9.40
N ASP A 23 12.25 -9.14 -8.68
CA ASP A 23 11.04 -9.87 -9.08
C ASP A 23 10.50 -9.36 -10.44
N ALA A 24 10.42 -8.04 -10.61
CA ALA A 24 9.93 -7.42 -11.84
C ALA A 24 10.87 -7.69 -13.04
N GLU A 25 12.19 -7.63 -12.82
CA GLU A 25 13.18 -8.01 -13.83
C GLU A 25 13.06 -9.49 -14.20
N GLY A 26 12.84 -10.37 -13.21
CA GLY A 26 12.57 -11.79 -13.44
C GLY A 26 11.32 -12.05 -14.29
N LEU A 27 10.25 -11.27 -14.07
CA LEU A 27 9.01 -11.34 -14.84
C LEU A 27 9.17 -10.76 -16.26
N SER A 28 9.98 -9.70 -16.41
CA SER A 28 10.24 -9.05 -17.70
C SER A 28 11.18 -9.85 -18.62
N ILE A 29 12.05 -10.70 -18.07
CA ILE A 29 13.05 -11.46 -18.85
C ILE A 29 12.43 -12.69 -19.54
N SER A 30 11.24 -13.13 -19.14
CA SER A 30 10.60 -14.33 -19.70
C SER A 30 10.11 -14.17 -21.16
N ASP A 31 10.12 -12.96 -21.73
CA ASP A 31 9.61 -12.70 -23.09
C ASP A 31 10.68 -12.38 -24.16
N THR A 32 11.98 -12.51 -23.85
CA THR A 32 13.05 -12.30 -24.85
C THR A 32 13.91 -13.55 -25.07
N ALA A 33 13.30 -14.59 -25.62
CA ALA A 33 14.04 -15.66 -26.29
C ALA A 33 14.63 -15.14 -27.62
N LYS A 34 15.97 -15.07 -27.72
CA LYS A 34 16.83 -15.13 -28.93
C LYS A 34 18.20 -14.52 -28.59
N SER A 35 19.35 -14.97 -29.08
CA SER A 35 19.72 -15.91 -30.13
C SER A 35 21.18 -16.26 -29.90
N GLY A 36 21.55 -17.53 -29.98
CA GLY A 36 22.95 -17.93 -30.00
C GLY A 36 23.65 -17.34 -31.23
N THR A 37 24.87 -16.82 -31.04
CA THR A 37 25.76 -16.49 -32.15
C THR A 37 27.14 -17.06 -31.89
N THR A 38 27.53 -17.93 -32.80
CA THR A 38 28.84 -18.52 -33.02
C THR A 38 29.92 -17.46 -33.23
N VAL A 39 31.10 -17.74 -32.67
CA VAL A 39 32.23 -16.83 -32.54
C VAL A 39 33.00 -16.76 -33.86
N GLY A 40 33.02 -15.58 -34.51
CA GLY A 40 33.86 -15.28 -35.67
C GLY A 40 34.72 -14.03 -35.42
N LEU A 41 36.03 -14.13 -35.70
CA LEU A 41 37.03 -13.05 -35.61
C LEU A 41 36.79 -11.97 -36.69
N GLY A 42 35.76 -11.15 -36.49
CA GLY A 42 35.50 -9.91 -37.23
C GLY A 42 34.69 -8.90 -36.41
N THR A 43 34.47 -9.19 -35.12
CA THR A 43 33.40 -8.64 -34.29
C THR A 43 33.80 -7.47 -33.40
N LEU A 44 35.08 -7.09 -33.33
CA LEU A 44 35.55 -6.02 -32.45
C LEU A 44 35.15 -4.60 -32.92
N SER A 45 35.17 -4.34 -34.23
CA SER A 45 34.73 -3.05 -34.81
C SER A 45 33.20 -2.92 -34.83
N GLY A 46 32.49 -3.99 -35.20
CA GLY A 46 31.02 -4.03 -35.18
C GLY A 46 30.42 -3.89 -33.77
N ARG A 47 31.09 -4.43 -32.74
CA ARG A 47 30.68 -4.25 -31.34
C ARG A 47 30.87 -2.82 -30.84
N ALA A 48 31.91 -2.12 -31.26
CA ALA A 48 32.14 -0.73 -30.88
C ALA A 48 31.09 0.22 -31.49
N LEU A 49 30.75 0.07 -32.78
CA LEU A 49 29.69 0.84 -33.44
C LEU A 49 28.29 0.51 -32.91
N ALA A 50 27.99 -0.77 -32.64
CA ALA A 50 26.74 -1.17 -32.01
C ALA A 50 26.62 -0.64 -30.58
N ALA A 51 27.71 -0.65 -29.80
CA ALA A 51 27.75 -0.06 -28.46
C ALA A 51 27.56 1.47 -28.51
N PHE A 52 28.18 2.16 -29.47
CA PHE A 52 28.01 3.60 -29.64
C PHE A 52 26.58 3.97 -30.09
N GLY A 53 25.99 3.18 -30.98
CA GLY A 53 24.59 3.33 -31.39
C GLY A 53 23.62 3.13 -30.21
N GLY A 54 23.87 2.13 -29.37
CA GLY A 54 23.12 1.90 -28.13
C GLY A 54 23.23 3.04 -27.13
N ILE A 55 24.41 3.66 -26.99
CA ILE A 55 24.63 4.81 -26.09
C ILE A 55 23.95 6.07 -26.64
N ALA A 56 24.05 6.33 -27.94
CA ALA A 56 23.41 7.49 -28.57
C ALA A 56 21.87 7.40 -28.53
N LEU A 57 21.30 6.23 -28.83
CA LEU A 57 19.86 5.97 -28.73
C LEU A 57 19.36 6.15 -27.30
N ARG A 58 20.04 5.55 -26.32
CA ARG A 58 19.72 5.74 -24.89
C ARG A 58 19.89 7.20 -24.45
N GLY A 59 20.84 7.93 -25.04
CA GLY A 59 21.05 9.36 -24.77
C GLY A 59 19.85 10.21 -25.22
N VAL A 60 19.38 10.00 -26.46
CA VAL A 60 18.24 10.74 -27.02
C VAL A 60 16.93 10.38 -26.32
N GLU A 61 16.70 9.09 -26.03
CA GLU A 61 15.54 8.62 -25.27
C GLU A 61 15.50 9.27 -23.89
N ASN A 62 16.62 9.34 -23.18
CA ASN A 62 16.71 10.00 -21.88
C ASN A 62 16.37 11.49 -21.93
N VAL A 63 16.74 12.20 -23.00
CA VAL A 63 16.38 13.62 -23.17
C VAL A 63 14.87 13.75 -23.40
N ASN A 64 14.30 12.94 -24.29
CA ASN A 64 12.86 13.00 -24.58
C ASN A 64 12.02 12.68 -23.33
N ILE A 65 12.39 11.64 -22.58
CA ILE A 65 11.72 11.27 -21.32
C ILE A 65 11.79 12.41 -20.30
N ARG A 66 12.94 13.08 -20.18
CA ARG A 66 13.09 14.24 -19.27
C ARG A 66 12.22 15.42 -19.70
N LEU A 67 12.09 15.65 -21.00
CA LEU A 67 11.20 16.68 -21.54
C LEU A 67 9.73 16.33 -21.28
N ARG A 68 9.33 15.07 -21.45
CA ARG A 68 7.97 14.57 -21.13
C ARG A 68 7.66 14.77 -19.64
N LEU A 69 8.54 14.36 -18.73
CA LEU A 69 8.38 14.61 -17.29
C LEU A 69 8.27 16.11 -16.95
N ARG A 70 9.05 16.95 -17.63
CA ARG A 70 8.99 18.40 -17.43
C ARG A 70 7.66 18.99 -17.93
N SER A 71 7.16 18.50 -19.05
CA SER A 71 5.85 18.87 -19.59
C SER A 71 4.74 18.46 -18.63
N ILE A 72 4.74 17.21 -18.15
CA ILE A 72 3.78 16.71 -17.15
C ILE A 72 3.83 17.59 -15.89
N ALA A 73 5.01 17.82 -15.33
CA ALA A 73 5.16 18.66 -14.15
C ALA A 73 4.67 20.10 -14.38
N SER A 74 4.84 20.65 -15.59
CA SER A 74 4.30 21.97 -15.95
C SER A 74 2.78 21.97 -16.01
N GLN A 75 2.18 20.94 -16.63
CA GLN A 75 0.72 20.80 -16.73
C GLN A 75 0.09 20.62 -15.34
N MET A 76 0.70 19.81 -14.47
CA MET A 76 0.25 19.66 -13.08
C MET A 76 0.26 20.99 -12.32
N LYS A 77 1.24 21.86 -12.56
CA LYS A 77 1.29 23.20 -11.94
C LYS A 77 0.24 24.17 -12.49
N GLN A 78 -0.17 24.01 -13.75
CA GLN A 78 -1.18 24.86 -14.37
C GLN A 78 -2.59 24.51 -13.90
N HIS A 79 -2.82 23.26 -13.50
CA HIS A 79 -4.10 22.78 -12.98
C HIS A 79 -4.13 22.81 -11.44
N GLU A 80 -4.06 24.01 -10.86
CA GLU A 80 -4.18 24.21 -9.40
C GLU A 80 -5.53 23.71 -8.85
N ASP A 81 -6.58 23.73 -9.70
CA ASP A 81 -7.92 23.19 -9.39
C ASP A 81 -7.94 21.65 -9.28
N GLY A 82 -6.79 20.98 -9.43
CA GLY A 82 -6.67 19.53 -9.38
C GLY A 82 -7.18 18.81 -10.62
N ASN A 83 -7.77 19.51 -11.60
CA ASN A 83 -8.34 18.86 -12.78
C ASN A 83 -7.30 18.53 -13.86
N ILE A 84 -6.34 17.67 -13.52
CA ILE A 84 -5.30 17.21 -14.45
C ILE A 84 -5.91 16.26 -15.50
N PRO A 85 -5.64 16.46 -16.80
CA PRO A 85 -6.17 15.60 -17.85
C PRO A 85 -5.76 14.13 -17.70
N MET A 86 -6.67 13.20 -17.97
CA MET A 86 -6.40 11.76 -17.85
C MET A 86 -5.17 11.28 -18.65
N PRO A 87 -4.92 11.74 -19.90
CA PRO A 87 -3.73 11.34 -20.64
C PRO A 87 -2.42 11.72 -19.93
N VAL A 88 -2.40 12.83 -19.17
CA VAL A 88 -1.23 13.26 -18.40
C VAL A 88 -0.98 12.31 -17.22
N VAL A 89 -2.04 11.84 -16.57
CA VAL A 89 -1.96 10.85 -15.49
C VAL A 89 -1.49 9.49 -16.04
N ALA A 90 -2.03 9.07 -17.19
CA ALA A 90 -1.61 7.84 -17.86
C ALA A 90 -0.13 7.87 -18.26
N ASP A 91 0.31 8.97 -18.90
CA ASP A 91 1.71 9.22 -19.23
C ASP A 91 2.62 9.16 -18.00
N LEU A 92 2.17 9.75 -16.88
CA LEU A 92 2.93 9.75 -15.64
C LEU A 92 3.06 8.35 -15.04
N LEU A 93 1.97 7.59 -15.01
CA LEU A 93 1.96 6.22 -14.48
C LEU A 93 2.72 5.24 -15.39
N GLU A 94 2.76 5.47 -16.70
CA GLU A 94 3.65 4.74 -17.60
C GLU A 94 5.11 4.92 -17.16
N LEU A 95 5.53 6.18 -16.94
CA LEU A 95 6.91 6.52 -16.57
C LEU A 95 7.39 5.95 -15.22
N GLN A 96 6.48 5.49 -14.35
CA GLN A 96 6.90 4.80 -13.12
C GLN A 96 7.22 3.31 -13.33
N ARG A 97 6.73 2.67 -14.41
CA ARG A 97 6.76 1.22 -14.59
C ARG A 97 8.16 0.63 -14.39
N VAL A 98 8.24 -0.40 -13.54
CA VAL A 98 9.47 -1.13 -13.23
C VAL A 98 10.01 -1.79 -14.50
N GLY A 99 11.33 -1.78 -14.69
CA GLY A 99 12.00 -2.41 -15.84
C GLY A 99 11.98 -1.60 -17.15
N LEU A 100 11.04 -0.68 -17.33
CA LEU A 100 10.95 0.13 -18.56
C LEU A 100 11.81 1.41 -18.54
N TYR A 101 11.97 2.01 -17.36
CA TYR A 101 12.67 3.29 -17.21
C TYR A 101 13.77 3.21 -16.15
N SER A 102 14.79 4.07 -16.29
CA SER A 102 15.83 4.21 -15.28
C SER A 102 15.26 4.63 -13.92
N ASP A 103 15.89 4.20 -12.82
CA ASP A 103 15.46 4.55 -11.46
C ASP A 103 15.34 6.07 -11.26
N ALA A 104 16.20 6.86 -11.90
CA ALA A 104 16.15 8.32 -11.84
C ALA A 104 14.88 8.92 -12.49
N VAL A 105 14.34 8.28 -13.54
CA VAL A 105 13.07 8.68 -14.18
C VAL A 105 11.90 8.23 -13.31
N ARG A 106 11.91 6.96 -12.88
CA ARG A 106 10.84 6.37 -12.06
C ARG A 106 10.68 7.12 -10.75
N ASN A 107 11.78 7.48 -10.09
CA ASN A 107 11.79 8.28 -8.87
C ASN A 107 11.16 9.65 -9.09
N LYS A 108 11.42 10.31 -10.23
CA LYS A 108 10.77 11.58 -10.57
C LYS A 108 9.28 11.41 -10.87
N ALA A 109 8.89 10.32 -11.52
CA ALA A 109 7.48 10.00 -11.74
C ALA A 109 6.76 9.77 -10.41
N TRP A 110 7.33 8.97 -9.50
CA TRP A 110 6.80 8.74 -8.15
C TRP A 110 6.63 10.03 -7.35
N VAL A 111 7.59 10.95 -7.42
CA VAL A 111 7.44 12.28 -6.80
C VAL A 111 6.18 13.00 -7.28
N LEU A 112 5.87 12.95 -8.59
CA LEU A 112 4.68 13.59 -9.14
C LEU A 112 3.39 12.81 -8.80
N ILE A 113 3.44 11.47 -8.78
CA ILE A 113 2.31 10.62 -8.36
C ILE A 113 1.88 10.96 -6.93
N VAL A 114 2.85 11.22 -6.06
CA VAL A 114 2.58 11.60 -4.66
C VAL A 114 1.93 12.95 -4.55
N GLU A 115 2.32 13.91 -5.40
CA GLU A 115 1.62 15.19 -5.48
C GLU A 115 0.16 14.99 -5.95
N LEU A 116 -0.11 14.07 -6.88
CA LEU A 116 -1.48 13.72 -7.28
C LEU A 116 -2.27 13.11 -6.12
N LEU A 117 -1.68 12.15 -5.39
CA LEU A 117 -2.33 11.52 -4.23
C LEU A 117 -2.64 12.56 -3.16
N TYR A 118 -1.68 13.45 -2.86
CA TYR A 118 -1.86 14.52 -1.89
C TYR A 118 -2.93 15.55 -2.33
N ALA A 119 -3.04 15.80 -3.63
CA ALA A 119 -4.10 16.61 -4.23
C ALA A 119 -5.47 15.91 -4.27
N GLY A 120 -5.59 14.68 -3.74
CA GLY A 120 -6.84 13.92 -3.72
C GLY A 120 -7.25 13.37 -5.10
N GLN A 121 -6.34 13.32 -6.07
CA GLN A 121 -6.60 12.83 -7.43
C GLN A 121 -6.42 11.29 -7.54
N TRP A 122 -6.70 10.56 -6.46
CA TRP A 122 -6.52 9.11 -6.41
C TRP A 122 -7.46 8.37 -7.37
N SER A 123 -8.67 8.90 -7.63
CA SER A 123 -9.63 8.26 -8.53
C SER A 123 -9.11 8.15 -9.95
N LYS A 124 -8.44 9.20 -10.46
CA LYS A 124 -7.80 9.17 -11.79
C LYS A 124 -6.66 8.16 -11.86
N ILE A 125 -5.94 7.97 -10.76
CA ILE A 125 -4.90 6.94 -10.68
C ILE A 125 -5.56 5.56 -10.79
N SER A 126 -6.61 5.31 -9.99
CA SER A 126 -7.40 4.08 -10.04
C SER A 126 -7.92 3.79 -11.46
N ASP A 127 -8.54 4.77 -12.11
CA ASP A 127 -9.09 4.64 -13.47
C ASP A 127 -8.05 4.17 -14.50
N VAL A 128 -6.80 4.63 -14.38
CA VAL A 128 -5.71 4.24 -15.27
C VAL A 128 -5.17 2.86 -14.90
N VAL A 129 -4.91 2.60 -13.61
CA VAL A 129 -4.28 1.34 -13.20
C VAL A 129 -5.22 0.14 -13.37
N PHE A 130 -6.54 0.34 -13.35
CA PHE A 130 -7.51 -0.71 -13.69
C PHE A 130 -7.48 -1.15 -15.15
N GLN A 131 -6.85 -0.38 -16.04
CA GLN A 131 -6.66 -0.76 -17.44
C GLN A 131 -5.38 -1.58 -17.65
N TRP A 132 -4.58 -1.78 -16.60
CA TRP A 132 -3.31 -2.47 -16.69
C TRP A 132 -3.46 -3.98 -16.58
N PRO A 133 -2.55 -4.76 -17.18
CA PRO A 133 -2.40 -6.16 -16.85
C PRO A 133 -2.22 -6.35 -15.33
N VAL A 134 -2.82 -7.41 -14.80
CA VAL A 134 -2.78 -7.76 -13.36
C VAL A 134 -1.37 -7.69 -12.78
N VAL A 135 -0.35 -8.20 -13.50
CA VAL A 135 1.04 -8.19 -13.03
C VAL A 135 1.57 -6.76 -12.81
N GLU A 136 1.23 -5.82 -13.68
CA GLU A 136 1.64 -4.42 -13.53
C GLU A 136 0.90 -3.73 -12.39
N LEU A 137 -0.39 -4.04 -12.21
CA LEU A 137 -1.17 -3.60 -11.06
C LEU A 137 -0.55 -4.12 -9.76
N GLN A 138 -0.10 -5.38 -9.74
CA GLN A 138 0.56 -5.98 -8.58
C GLN A 138 1.88 -5.26 -8.24
N LEU A 139 2.72 -4.98 -9.25
CA LEU A 139 3.97 -4.25 -9.05
C LEU A 139 3.72 -2.84 -8.53
N PHE A 140 2.75 -2.11 -9.11
CA PHE A 140 2.37 -0.79 -8.64
C PHE A 140 1.93 -0.80 -7.17
N LEU A 141 1.07 -1.75 -6.80
CA LEU A 141 0.59 -1.89 -5.43
C LEU A 141 1.70 -2.22 -4.44
N ARG A 142 2.65 -3.10 -4.82
CA ARG A 142 3.83 -3.43 -4.00
C ARG A 142 4.66 -2.19 -3.70
N GLU A 143 4.95 -1.37 -4.72
CA GLU A 143 5.72 -0.14 -4.54
C GLU A 143 4.95 0.89 -3.71
N LEU A 144 3.65 1.06 -3.98
CA LEU A 144 2.80 1.98 -3.22
C LEU A 144 2.71 1.58 -1.74
N ALA A 145 2.53 0.29 -1.45
CA ALA A 145 2.51 -0.26 -0.10
C ALA A 145 3.87 -0.06 0.59
N ALA A 146 4.99 -0.31 -0.11
CA ALA A 146 6.33 -0.07 0.41
C ALA A 146 6.51 1.40 0.84
N TYR A 147 6.05 2.36 0.03
CA TYR A 147 6.10 3.76 0.40
C TYR A 147 5.24 4.08 1.62
N LYS A 148 4.00 3.59 1.68
CA LYS A 148 3.10 3.75 2.84
C LYS A 148 3.74 3.21 4.11
N ILE A 149 4.31 2.02 4.03
CA ILE A 149 5.02 1.30 5.10
C ILE A 149 6.18 2.13 5.65
N THR A 150 6.92 2.80 4.77
CA THR A 150 8.04 3.67 5.17
C THR A 150 7.58 5.00 5.79
N GLY A 151 6.27 5.17 6.01
CA GLY A 151 5.69 6.46 6.41
C GLY A 151 5.96 7.55 5.37
N TRP A 152 6.06 7.16 4.09
CA TRP A 152 6.40 8.05 2.98
C TRP A 152 7.81 8.66 3.05
N THR A 153 8.69 8.17 3.94
CA THR A 153 10.02 8.74 4.18
C THR A 153 11.07 8.32 3.16
N LEU A 154 10.89 7.17 2.50
CA LEU A 154 11.78 6.74 1.41
C LEU A 154 11.44 7.36 0.06
N MET A 155 10.59 8.40 0.05
CA MET A 155 10.26 9.05 -1.20
C MET A 155 11.45 9.84 -1.75
N PRO A 156 11.62 9.91 -3.08
CA PRO A 156 12.75 10.60 -3.71
C PRO A 156 12.80 12.12 -3.47
N ARG A 157 11.91 12.68 -2.66
CA ARG A 157 12.02 14.02 -2.09
C ARG A 157 12.12 13.93 -0.56
N PRO A 158 13.20 14.46 0.05
CA PRO A 158 13.43 14.41 1.49
C PRO A 158 12.57 15.38 2.31
N ASP A 159 11.60 16.07 1.69
CA ASP A 159 10.68 16.93 2.42
C ASP A 159 9.77 16.03 3.26
N ILE A 160 10.15 15.88 4.53
CA ILE A 160 9.42 15.05 5.51
C ILE A 160 7.94 15.47 5.45
N PRO A 161 7.02 14.54 5.16
CA PRO A 161 5.61 14.85 5.12
C PRO A 161 5.21 15.48 6.46
N THR A 162 4.56 16.64 6.41
CA THR A 162 3.81 17.14 7.56
C THR A 162 2.76 16.10 7.97
N SER A 163 2.34 16.10 9.23
CA SER A 163 1.28 15.18 9.71
C SER A 163 0.03 15.22 8.82
N HIS A 164 -0.33 16.42 8.36
CA HIS A 164 -1.43 16.64 7.41
C HIS A 164 -1.20 15.98 6.04
N ARG A 165 0.02 16.08 5.50
CA ARG A 165 0.39 15.45 4.23
C ARG A 165 0.35 13.93 4.34
N ALA A 166 0.87 13.38 5.44
CA ALA A 166 0.82 11.95 5.68
C ALA A 166 -0.63 11.42 5.78
N ALA A 167 -1.53 12.15 6.45
CA ALA A 167 -2.94 11.79 6.53
C ALA A 167 -3.58 11.70 5.14
N LYS A 168 -3.51 12.78 4.34
CA LYS A 168 -4.07 12.78 2.97
C LYS A 168 -3.52 11.67 2.07
N LEU A 169 -2.23 11.37 2.19
CA LEU A 169 -1.62 10.27 1.43
C LEU A 169 -2.13 8.90 1.91
N ASN A 170 -2.38 8.75 3.21
CA ASN A 170 -2.98 7.52 3.75
C ASN A 170 -4.42 7.35 3.25
N ASP A 171 -5.21 8.42 3.23
CA ASP A 171 -6.59 8.39 2.72
C ASP A 171 -6.58 7.98 1.24
N ALA A 172 -5.72 8.62 0.42
CA ALA A 172 -5.57 8.29 -0.99
C ALA A 172 -5.13 6.82 -1.20
N PHE A 173 -4.21 6.32 -0.38
CA PHE A 173 -3.80 4.92 -0.39
C PHE A 173 -4.98 3.99 -0.08
N CYS A 174 -5.73 4.26 0.99
CA CYS A 174 -6.85 3.42 1.40
C CYS A 174 -7.95 3.39 0.35
N ASN A 175 -8.25 4.54 -0.27
CA ASN A 175 -9.22 4.63 -1.35
C ASN A 175 -8.80 3.81 -2.59
N ILE A 176 -7.52 3.85 -2.97
CA ILE A 176 -7.00 3.00 -4.07
C ILE A 176 -7.13 1.52 -3.73
N ILE A 177 -6.70 1.10 -2.54
CA ILE A 177 -6.80 -0.30 -2.09
C ILE A 177 -8.26 -0.75 -2.05
N LEU A 178 -9.16 0.09 -1.54
CA LEU A 178 -10.59 -0.21 -1.45
C LEU A 178 -11.21 -0.41 -2.82
N GLU A 179 -10.93 0.48 -3.78
CA GLU A 179 -11.41 0.34 -5.15
C GLU A 179 -10.90 -0.97 -5.78
N ILE A 180 -9.61 -1.30 -5.57
CA ILE A 180 -9.05 -2.54 -6.12
C ILE A 180 -9.63 -3.77 -5.43
N LEU A 181 -9.88 -3.73 -4.12
CA LEU A 181 -10.57 -4.82 -3.41
C LEU A 181 -12.00 -5.05 -3.92
N LYS A 182 -12.69 -3.99 -4.35
CA LYS A 182 -14.04 -4.10 -4.93
C LYS A 182 -13.99 -4.70 -6.34
N ALA A 183 -13.02 -4.30 -7.16
CA ALA A 183 -12.93 -4.72 -8.55
C ALA A 183 -12.21 -6.08 -8.72
N GLU A 184 -11.04 -6.24 -8.11
CA GLU A 184 -10.12 -7.37 -8.27
C GLU A 184 -9.47 -7.79 -6.94
N PRO A 185 -10.24 -8.37 -6.00
CA PRO A 185 -9.75 -8.64 -4.64
C PRO A 185 -8.54 -9.58 -4.58
N PHE A 186 -8.46 -10.55 -5.50
CA PHE A 186 -7.37 -11.52 -5.54
C PHE A 186 -5.99 -10.85 -5.70
N VAL A 187 -5.93 -9.72 -6.42
CA VAL A 187 -4.71 -8.93 -6.61
C VAL A 187 -4.16 -8.45 -5.28
N VAL A 188 -5.04 -7.92 -4.42
CA VAL A 188 -4.65 -7.41 -3.10
C VAL A 188 -4.24 -8.55 -2.18
N HIS A 189 -4.95 -9.68 -2.20
CA HIS A 189 -4.63 -10.84 -1.35
C HIS A 189 -3.31 -11.52 -1.70
N ASP A 190 -2.91 -11.50 -2.97
CA ASP A 190 -1.64 -12.08 -3.41
C ASP A 190 -0.43 -11.22 -3.02
N ILE A 191 -0.63 -9.92 -2.80
CA ILE A 191 0.44 -8.97 -2.49
C ILE A 191 0.52 -8.67 -1.00
N ILE A 192 -0.63 -8.36 -0.41
CA ILE A 192 -0.75 -7.84 0.95
C ILE A 192 -1.34 -8.96 1.78
N ASN A 193 -0.52 -9.61 2.60
CA ASN A 193 -1.02 -10.58 3.57
C ASN A 193 -1.75 -9.86 4.72
N LEU A 194 -2.47 -10.62 5.54
CA LEU A 194 -3.25 -10.07 6.65
C LEU A 194 -2.42 -9.21 7.63
N ARG A 195 -1.16 -9.59 7.88
CA ARG A 195 -0.26 -8.85 8.75
C ARG A 195 0.09 -7.50 8.15
N ASP A 196 0.44 -7.48 6.87
CA ASP A 196 0.78 -6.26 6.14
C ASP A 196 -0.44 -5.34 6.04
N MET A 197 -1.64 -5.90 5.84
CA MET A 197 -2.88 -5.13 5.82
C MET A 197 -3.13 -4.44 7.18
N LEU A 198 -3.01 -5.17 8.30
CA LEU A 198 -3.12 -4.59 9.64
C LEU A 198 -2.07 -3.48 9.86
N TRP A 199 -0.87 -3.68 9.33
CA TRP A 199 0.21 -2.71 9.47
C TRP A 199 0.00 -1.45 8.63
N LEU A 200 -0.49 -1.60 7.39
CA LEU A 200 -0.82 -0.50 6.47
C LEU A 200 -1.91 0.42 7.03
N GLN A 201 -2.85 -0.14 7.78
CA GLN A 201 -3.89 0.61 8.49
C GLN A 201 -3.38 1.31 9.76
N GLY A 202 -2.20 0.96 10.23
CA GLY A 202 -1.51 1.63 11.31
C GLY A 202 -1.01 3.03 10.90
N SER A 203 -1.89 4.04 10.88
CA SER A 203 -1.60 5.44 10.50
C SER A 203 -0.42 6.13 11.19
N ASN A 204 0.21 5.53 12.22
CA ASN A 204 1.31 6.16 12.96
C ASN A 204 2.11 5.20 13.84
N ILE A 205 2.35 3.97 13.37
CA ILE A 205 3.20 3.04 14.13
C ILE A 205 4.66 3.42 13.85
N GLN A 206 5.12 4.51 14.47
CA GLN A 206 6.55 4.78 14.64
C GLN A 206 7.21 3.71 15.53
N ASP A 207 6.40 2.87 16.18
CA ASP A 207 6.85 1.81 17.07
C ASP A 207 7.32 0.56 16.30
N VAL A 208 8.62 0.59 16.01
CA VAL A 208 9.39 -0.34 15.18
C VAL A 208 9.41 -1.78 15.69
N ASN A 209 8.90 -2.02 16.90
CA ASN A 209 8.80 -3.37 17.44
C ASN A 209 7.69 -4.20 16.79
N LEU A 210 6.73 -3.58 16.07
CA LEU A 210 5.68 -4.33 15.38
C LEU A 210 6.16 -5.14 14.16
N GLY A 211 7.31 -4.80 13.57
CA GLY A 211 7.93 -5.63 12.52
C GLY A 211 8.33 -7.04 13.03
N ARG A 212 8.41 -7.22 14.35
CA ARG A 212 8.53 -8.53 15.02
C ARG A 212 7.29 -8.93 15.82
N ALA A 213 6.26 -8.08 15.86
CA ALA A 213 5.03 -8.38 16.56
C ALA A 213 4.39 -9.62 15.97
N THR A 214 3.92 -10.47 16.87
CA THR A 214 3.02 -11.57 16.54
C THR A 214 1.74 -11.01 15.91
N LEU A 215 1.05 -11.80 15.08
CA LEU A 215 -0.27 -11.41 14.53
C LEU A 215 -1.22 -10.93 15.64
N THR A 216 -1.17 -11.59 16.80
CA THR A 216 -1.93 -11.24 18.01
C THR A 216 -1.67 -9.81 18.49
N GLU A 217 -0.40 -9.38 18.51
CA GLU A 217 -0.03 -8.01 18.88
C GLU A 217 -0.49 -6.99 17.82
N SER A 218 -0.37 -7.32 16.53
CA SER A 218 -0.89 -6.48 15.45
C SER A 218 -2.41 -6.29 15.56
N PHE A 219 -3.14 -7.37 15.87
CA PHE A 219 -4.57 -7.28 16.13
C PHE A 219 -4.90 -6.45 17.36
N SER A 220 -4.15 -6.57 18.48
CA SER A 220 -4.44 -5.73 19.65
C SER A 220 -4.30 -4.26 19.33
N VAL A 221 -3.23 -3.88 18.63
CA VAL A 221 -3.01 -2.47 18.24
C VAL A 221 -4.12 -1.99 17.31
N TYR A 222 -4.57 -2.83 16.38
CA TYR A 222 -5.68 -2.50 15.49
C TYR A 222 -7.01 -2.31 16.26
N PHE A 223 -7.39 -3.25 17.11
CA PHE A 223 -8.65 -3.17 17.88
C PHE A 223 -8.64 -2.09 18.94
N ASP A 224 -7.49 -1.81 19.56
CA ASP A 224 -7.35 -0.70 20.51
C ASP A 224 -7.58 0.65 19.78
N ARG A 225 -7.18 0.77 18.50
CA ARG A 225 -7.46 1.95 17.65
C ARG A 225 -8.91 2.05 17.19
N LEU A 226 -9.57 0.93 16.91
CA LEU A 226 -11.00 0.93 16.59
C LEU A 226 -11.86 1.31 17.81
N THR A 227 -11.27 1.28 19.00
CA THR A 227 -11.99 1.50 20.24
C THR A 227 -11.32 2.58 21.11
N PRO A 228 -11.06 3.78 20.56
CA PRO A 228 -10.30 4.81 21.23
C PRO A 228 -11.01 5.24 22.53
N PRO A 229 -10.27 5.75 23.54
CA PRO A 229 -10.86 6.24 24.79
C PRO A 229 -11.97 7.28 24.51
N GLU A 230 -12.97 7.39 25.42
CA GLU A 230 -14.20 8.21 25.23
C GLU A 230 -13.96 9.66 24.76
N GLN A 231 -12.78 10.22 25.00
CA GLN A 231 -12.41 11.58 24.59
C GLN A 231 -12.02 11.70 23.11
N ASP A 232 -11.81 10.59 22.39
CA ASP A 232 -11.25 10.57 21.03
C ASP A 232 -12.10 9.76 20.04
N VAL A 233 -13.40 9.56 20.35
CA VAL A 233 -14.35 8.75 19.55
C VAL A 233 -14.51 9.28 18.11
N HIS A 234 -14.31 10.59 17.91
CA HIS A 234 -14.34 11.22 16.58
C HIS A 234 -13.11 10.91 15.70
N ASN A 235 -12.10 10.23 16.24
CA ASN A 235 -10.82 9.98 15.58
C ASN A 235 -10.73 8.57 14.98
N THR A 236 -11.82 7.80 15.02
CA THR A 236 -11.88 6.48 14.39
C THR A 236 -12.10 6.68 12.90
N ASP A 237 -11.10 6.40 12.08
CA ASP A 237 -11.17 6.54 10.62
C ASP A 237 -12.07 5.44 10.02
N PRO A 238 -13.29 5.78 9.56
CA PRO A 238 -14.25 4.80 9.05
C PRO A 238 -13.76 4.15 7.74
N GLU A 239 -12.86 4.79 7.00
CA GLU A 239 -12.31 4.24 5.76
C GLU A 239 -11.41 3.04 6.06
N LEU A 240 -10.56 3.12 7.09
CA LEU A 240 -9.69 2.00 7.51
C LEU A 240 -10.49 0.76 7.89
N TYR A 241 -11.56 0.95 8.65
CA TYR A 241 -12.45 -0.15 9.04
C TYR A 241 -13.09 -0.81 7.80
N THR A 242 -13.55 0.03 6.87
CA THR A 242 -14.17 -0.44 5.61
C THR A 242 -13.19 -1.25 4.77
N VAL A 243 -11.93 -0.81 4.67
CA VAL A 243 -10.90 -1.57 3.93
C VAL A 243 -10.63 -2.93 4.58
N MET A 244 -10.53 -3.01 5.91
CA MET A 244 -10.28 -4.29 6.60
C MET A 244 -11.47 -5.23 6.43
N LEU A 245 -12.69 -4.72 6.59
CA LEU A 245 -13.89 -5.51 6.39
C LEU A 245 -13.96 -6.06 4.96
N GLN A 246 -13.73 -5.20 3.97
CA GLN A 246 -13.74 -5.63 2.57
C GLN A 246 -12.66 -6.68 2.32
N TYR A 247 -11.44 -6.47 2.82
CA TYR A 247 -10.35 -7.43 2.71
C TYR A 247 -10.71 -8.79 3.33
N LEU A 248 -11.29 -8.82 4.52
CA LEU A 248 -11.70 -10.08 5.15
C LEU A 248 -12.88 -10.74 4.45
N ALA A 249 -13.81 -9.95 3.91
CA ALA A 249 -14.97 -10.44 3.18
C ALA A 249 -14.58 -11.07 1.83
N THR A 250 -13.56 -10.54 1.15
CA THR A 250 -13.07 -11.07 -0.13
C THR A 250 -11.92 -12.05 0.01
N GLY A 251 -11.36 -12.16 1.21
CA GLY A 251 -10.15 -12.92 1.48
C GLY A 251 -10.35 -14.41 1.67
N ARG A 252 -9.23 -15.09 1.92
CA ARG A 252 -9.23 -16.52 2.20
C ARG A 252 -9.89 -16.79 3.56
N VAL A 253 -10.63 -17.88 3.65
CA VAL A 253 -11.38 -18.29 4.86
C VAL A 253 -10.45 -18.41 6.08
N GLU A 254 -9.18 -18.75 5.87
CA GLU A 254 -8.16 -18.84 6.92
C GLU A 254 -7.89 -17.50 7.61
N TYR A 255 -7.81 -16.39 6.86
CA TYR A 255 -7.58 -15.06 7.44
C TYR A 255 -8.75 -14.65 8.32
N THR A 256 -9.93 -14.85 7.77
CA THR A 256 -11.21 -14.57 8.40
C THR A 256 -11.39 -15.40 9.67
N ARG A 257 -11.01 -16.68 9.64
CA ARG A 257 -10.96 -17.55 10.83
C ARG A 257 -10.00 -17.05 11.89
N LEU A 258 -8.77 -16.65 11.51
CA LEU A 258 -7.77 -16.13 12.46
C LEU A 258 -8.26 -14.87 13.18
N VAL A 259 -8.88 -13.94 12.44
CA VAL A 259 -9.47 -12.71 13.02
C VAL A 259 -10.58 -13.05 14.00
N VAL A 260 -11.47 -13.97 13.64
CA VAL A 260 -12.58 -14.40 14.51
C VAL A 260 -12.06 -15.08 15.76
N GLU A 261 -11.10 -15.99 15.63
CA GLU A 261 -10.48 -16.66 16.78
C GLU A 261 -9.85 -15.64 17.74
N TYR A 262 -9.12 -14.65 17.20
CA TYR A 262 -8.58 -13.54 17.99
C TYR A 262 -9.67 -12.75 18.71
N ILE A 263 -10.72 -12.33 18.01
CA ILE A 263 -11.84 -11.57 18.60
C ILE A 263 -12.50 -12.38 19.71
N ILE A 264 -12.76 -13.66 19.46
CA ILE A 264 -13.40 -14.53 20.45
C ILE A 264 -12.50 -14.68 21.68
N ASP A 265 -11.20 -14.89 21.51
CA ASP A 265 -10.28 -15.02 22.64
C ASP A 265 -10.20 -13.72 23.45
N ARG A 266 -10.19 -12.57 22.77
CA ARG A 266 -10.26 -11.25 23.42
C ARG A 266 -11.58 -11.04 24.16
N LEU A 267 -12.70 -11.38 23.53
CA LEU A 267 -14.03 -11.30 24.14
C LEU A 267 -14.14 -12.25 25.32
N ARG A 268 -13.62 -13.49 25.26
CA ARG A 268 -13.59 -14.40 26.41
C ARG A 268 -12.74 -13.84 27.54
N SER A 269 -11.61 -13.20 27.25
CA SER A 269 -10.81 -12.53 28.28
C SER A 269 -11.62 -11.46 29.02
N ILE A 270 -12.47 -10.71 28.31
CA ILE A 270 -13.32 -9.65 28.88
C ILE A 270 -14.58 -10.25 29.56
N LEU A 271 -15.24 -11.19 28.90
CA LEU A 271 -16.50 -11.83 29.27
C LEU A 271 -16.34 -13.03 30.19
N SER A 272 -15.13 -13.42 30.58
CA SER A 272 -14.92 -14.29 31.75
C SER A 272 -15.57 -13.73 33.03
N GLN A 273 -16.05 -12.48 32.97
CA GLN A 273 -16.87 -11.79 33.98
C GLN A 273 -18.39 -11.75 33.67
N ALA A 274 -18.86 -12.14 32.49
CA ALA A 274 -20.26 -12.06 32.07
C ALA A 274 -20.67 -13.21 31.12
N THR A 275 -21.70 -13.97 31.48
CA THR A 275 -22.25 -15.08 30.66
C THR A 275 -22.95 -14.54 29.40
N PHE A 276 -22.26 -14.53 28.28
CA PHE A 276 -22.85 -14.24 26.96
C PHE A 276 -22.63 -15.42 26.01
N ASN A 277 -23.71 -15.87 25.35
CA ASN A 277 -23.67 -16.97 24.40
C ASN A 277 -23.61 -16.41 22.98
N ILE A 278 -22.40 -16.24 22.45
CA ILE A 278 -22.17 -15.76 21.09
C ILE A 278 -22.28 -16.97 20.15
N PRO A 279 -23.02 -16.90 19.01
CA PRO A 279 -23.14 -17.99 18.04
C PRO A 279 -21.84 -18.17 17.23
N ILE A 280 -20.80 -18.63 17.91
CA ILE A 280 -19.42 -18.79 17.41
C ILE A 280 -19.35 -19.80 16.26
N ASP A 281 -20.14 -20.87 16.34
CA ASP A 281 -20.12 -21.92 15.32
C ASP A 281 -20.72 -21.48 13.99
N THR A 282 -21.60 -20.47 14.01
CA THR A 282 -22.17 -19.86 12.81
C THR A 282 -21.17 -18.92 12.15
N ALA A 283 -20.48 -18.08 12.95
CA ALA A 283 -19.45 -17.18 12.44
C ALA A 283 -18.27 -17.93 11.78
N ARG A 284 -17.94 -19.15 12.24
CA ARG A 284 -16.88 -19.97 11.63
C ARG A 284 -17.18 -20.46 10.21
N ARG A 285 -18.45 -20.46 9.77
CA ARG A 285 -18.86 -21.09 8.51
C ARG A 285 -19.21 -20.10 7.41
N ASP A 286 -19.43 -18.84 7.76
CA ASP A 286 -19.92 -17.81 6.84
C ASP A 286 -19.16 -16.48 7.01
N PRO A 287 -18.43 -16.00 5.98
CA PRO A 287 -17.76 -14.69 6.00
C PRO A 287 -18.69 -13.51 6.29
N GLN A 288 -19.97 -13.55 5.89
CA GLN A 288 -20.91 -12.45 6.18
C GLN A 288 -21.32 -12.38 7.64
N SER A 289 -21.44 -13.54 8.30
CA SER A 289 -21.66 -13.63 9.75
C SER A 289 -20.52 -12.96 10.54
N ILE A 290 -19.33 -12.81 9.93
CA ILE A 290 -18.15 -12.19 10.56
C ILE A 290 -18.16 -10.68 10.44
N VAL A 291 -18.62 -10.13 9.30
CA VAL A 291 -18.92 -8.70 9.19
C VAL A 291 -19.91 -8.31 10.26
N THR A 292 -20.97 -9.11 10.44
CA THR A 292 -21.97 -8.92 11.50
C THR A 292 -21.36 -8.99 12.91
N LEU A 293 -20.42 -9.90 13.14
CA LEU A 293 -19.74 -10.04 14.43
C LEU A 293 -18.77 -8.89 14.71
N LEU A 294 -18.02 -8.43 13.70
CA LEU A 294 -17.13 -7.27 13.79
C LEU A 294 -17.93 -5.99 14.00
N ASP A 295 -19.06 -5.83 13.32
CA ASP A 295 -19.98 -4.70 13.47
C ASP A 295 -20.62 -4.72 14.87
N PHE A 296 -21.03 -5.91 15.34
CA PHE A 296 -21.48 -6.10 16.72
C PHE A 296 -20.41 -5.71 17.73
N VAL A 297 -19.16 -6.16 17.56
CA VAL A 297 -18.06 -5.84 18.49
C VAL A 297 -17.78 -4.34 18.48
N TYR A 298 -17.76 -3.72 17.31
CA TYR A 298 -17.59 -2.28 17.16
C TYR A 298 -18.69 -1.50 17.93
N HIS A 299 -19.96 -1.84 17.71
CA HIS A 299 -21.10 -1.21 18.38
C HIS A 299 -21.22 -1.56 19.87
N PHE A 300 -20.88 -2.77 20.28
CA PHE A 300 -20.89 -3.21 21.68
C PHE A 300 -19.81 -2.50 22.49
N SER A 301 -18.60 -2.35 21.92
CA SER A 301 -17.52 -1.57 22.52
C SER A 301 -17.93 -0.12 22.74
N ALA A 302 -18.64 0.49 21.78
CA ALA A 302 -19.17 1.84 21.91
C ALA A 302 -20.24 1.97 23.02
N ARG A 303 -21.16 1.00 23.12
CA ARG A 303 -22.29 1.01 24.08
C ARG A 303 -21.90 0.69 25.53
N SER A 304 -21.04 -0.30 25.75
CA SER A 304 -20.64 -0.73 27.10
C SER A 304 -19.99 0.39 27.92
N ARG A 305 -19.31 1.34 27.26
CA ARG A 305 -18.66 2.49 27.93
C ARG A 305 -19.66 3.54 28.41
N HIS A 306 -20.69 3.83 27.61
CA HIS A 306 -21.77 4.75 27.99
C HIS A 306 -22.51 4.27 29.24
N GLY A 307 -22.70 2.95 29.39
CA GLY A 307 -23.33 2.37 30.59
C GLY A 307 -22.46 2.46 31.85
N ILE A 308 -21.15 2.30 31.72
CA ILE A 308 -20.21 2.37 32.86
C ILE A 308 -19.98 3.81 33.33
N SER A 309 -19.97 4.78 32.42
CA SER A 309 -19.82 6.21 32.74
C SER A 309 -21.05 6.75 33.49
N SER A 310 -22.26 6.30 33.12
CA SER A 310 -23.51 6.64 33.82
C SER A 310 -23.60 6.08 35.24
N MET A 311 -22.91 4.98 35.56
CA MET A 311 -22.88 4.39 36.90
C MET A 311 -21.86 5.03 37.85
N LYS A 312 -20.90 5.81 37.32
CA LYS A 312 -19.91 6.54 38.15
C LYS A 312 -20.34 7.97 38.50
N ALA A 313 -21.42 8.47 37.89
CA ALA A 313 -21.92 9.83 38.07
C ALA A 313 -23.13 9.92 39.05
N THR A 314 -23.51 8.80 39.67
CA THR A 314 -24.51 8.69 40.74
C THR A 314 -23.85 8.18 42.01
#